data_AF-A0A2V6NFR2-F1
#
_entry.id   AF-A0A2V6NFR2-F1
#
_cell.length_a   1.000
_cell.length_b   1.000
_cell.length_c   1.000
_cell.angle_alpha   90.00
_cell.angle_beta   90.00
_cell.angle_gamma   90.00
#
_symmetry.space_group_name_H-M   'P 1'
#
loop_
_entity.id
_entity.type
_entity.pdbx_description
1 polymer ?
#
loop_
_entity_poly.entity_id
_entity_poly.type
_entity_poly.pdbx_seq_one_letter_code
_entity_poly.pdbx_strand_id
1 'polypeptide(L)'
;MVRREFKAGRGVPALLAVENDFSGQARALAFAWAKAIGCARAGVIETTFREETETDLFGEQAVLCGGTTALIRTAFETLVRAGYAPELAYFECLHELKFIVDMIHEAGIAGMRDLISDTAKWGDLTVGPKIVDKHVHKKMAMALGQIRTGKFAREFIREMRTGAKRYRALLQEGRRHPLEKTGRRLRALMDWRKK
;
A
#
# COMPACT_ATOMS: atom_id res chain seq x y z
N MET A 1 -6.26 -7.85 8.04
CA MET A 1 -5.04 -8.64 7.75
C MET A 1 -4.48 -9.28 9.01
N VAL A 2 -4.00 -8.50 9.98
CA VAL A 2 -3.43 -9.00 11.27
C VAL A 2 -4.28 -10.10 11.91
N ARG A 3 -5.60 -9.88 12.10
CA ARG A 3 -6.50 -10.90 12.67
C ARG A 3 -6.61 -12.18 11.83
N ARG A 4 -6.60 -12.06 10.49
CA ARG A 4 -6.72 -13.21 9.57
C ARG A 4 -5.47 -14.08 9.67
N GLU A 5 -4.29 -13.46 9.62
CA GLU A 5 -3.01 -14.18 9.76
C GLU A 5 -2.88 -14.82 11.14
N PHE A 6 -3.26 -14.10 12.20
CA PHE A 6 -3.25 -14.65 13.56
C PHE A 6 -4.11 -15.91 13.69
N LYS A 7 -5.33 -15.88 13.15
CA LYS A 7 -6.25 -17.03 13.15
C LYS A 7 -5.72 -18.19 12.30
N ALA A 8 -4.95 -17.89 11.26
CA ALA A 8 -4.29 -18.88 10.41
C ALA A 8 -2.98 -19.41 11.00
N GLY A 9 -2.67 -19.11 12.27
CA GLY A 9 -1.45 -19.55 12.94
C GLY A 9 -0.19 -18.78 12.54
N ARG A 10 -0.29 -17.80 11.64
CA ARG A 10 0.81 -16.94 11.20
C ARG A 10 0.85 -15.63 11.98
N GLY A 11 1.75 -14.72 11.61
CA GLY A 11 1.88 -13.37 12.14
C GLY A 11 2.07 -12.35 11.02
N VAL A 12 1.94 -11.08 11.35
CA VAL A 12 2.37 -9.96 10.49
C VAL A 12 3.52 -9.27 11.21
N PRO A 13 4.61 -8.87 10.52
CA PRO A 13 5.70 -8.14 11.16
C PRO A 13 5.20 -6.89 11.91
N ALA A 14 5.87 -6.54 13.00
CA ALA A 14 5.59 -5.32 13.75
C ALA A 14 6.88 -4.55 14.06
N LEU A 15 6.71 -3.25 14.25
CA LEU A 15 7.74 -2.38 14.78
C LEU A 15 7.49 -2.16 16.29
N LEU A 16 8.57 -2.01 17.05
CA LEU A 16 8.55 -1.73 18.49
C LEU A 16 9.37 -0.49 18.77
N ALA A 17 8.78 0.50 19.44
CA ALA A 17 9.47 1.70 19.89
C ALA A 17 9.11 2.00 21.37
N VAL A 18 10.10 2.51 22.11
CA VAL A 18 9.93 2.99 23.49
C VAL A 18 10.48 4.41 23.54
N GLU A 19 9.62 5.38 23.86
CA GLU A 19 10.03 6.79 24.00
C GLU A 19 10.52 7.08 25.44
N ASN A 20 9.77 6.57 26.43
CA ASN A 20 10.07 6.74 27.85
C ASN A 20 9.92 5.40 28.56
N ASP A 21 10.88 5.07 29.43
CA ASP A 21 10.86 3.86 30.25
C ASP A 21 11.06 4.19 31.74
N PHE A 22 9.99 4.63 32.40
CA PHE A 22 10.04 4.96 33.83
C PHE A 22 10.05 3.72 34.74
N SER A 23 9.64 2.55 34.22
CA SER A 23 9.56 1.30 35.00
C SER A 23 10.78 0.39 34.80
N GLY A 24 11.61 0.66 33.79
CA GLY A 24 12.67 -0.25 33.34
C GLY A 24 12.14 -1.50 32.63
N GLN A 25 10.84 -1.53 32.29
CA GLN A 25 10.15 -2.69 31.72
C GLN A 25 9.39 -2.36 30.43
N ALA A 26 9.40 -1.12 29.95
CA ALA A 26 8.59 -0.70 28.80
C ALA A 26 8.87 -1.54 27.55
N ARG A 27 10.14 -1.84 27.26
CA ARG A 27 10.52 -2.69 26.12
C ARG A 27 9.99 -4.12 26.24
N ALA A 28 10.14 -4.73 27.41
CA ALA A 28 9.67 -6.09 27.66
C ALA A 28 8.15 -6.17 27.55
N LEU A 29 7.44 -5.16 28.07
CA LEU A 29 5.99 -5.05 27.96
C LEU A 29 5.53 -4.88 26.51
N ALA A 30 6.16 -3.98 25.75
CA ALA A 30 5.83 -3.78 24.33
C ALA A 30 6.06 -5.06 23.51
N PHE A 31 7.15 -5.79 23.78
CA PHE A 31 7.43 -7.05 23.12
C PHE A 31 6.42 -8.14 23.51
N ALA A 32 6.02 -8.20 24.79
CA ALA A 32 4.98 -9.11 25.25
C ALA A 32 3.64 -8.85 24.53
N TRP A 33 3.28 -7.59 24.32
CA TRP A 33 2.11 -7.21 23.50
C TRP A 33 2.25 -7.68 22.04
N ALA A 34 3.38 -7.39 21.40
CA ALA A 34 3.65 -7.83 20.02
C ALA A 34 3.56 -9.36 19.88
N LYS A 35 4.03 -10.11 20.88
CA LYS A 35 3.88 -11.57 20.95
C LYS A 35 2.43 -11.99 21.14
N ALA A 36 1.69 -11.35 22.04
CA ALA A 36 0.29 -11.68 22.34
C ALA A 36 -0.62 -11.53 21.12
N ILE A 37 -0.36 -10.51 20.28
CA ILE A 37 -1.10 -10.30 19.02
C ILE A 37 -0.53 -11.09 17.83
N GLY A 38 0.49 -11.92 18.06
CA GLY A 38 1.09 -12.85 17.11
C GLY A 38 2.11 -12.27 16.15
N CYS A 39 2.49 -11.00 16.26
CA CYS A 39 3.50 -10.38 15.39
C CYS A 39 4.88 -11.04 15.55
N ALA A 40 5.22 -11.47 16.77
CA ALA A 40 6.48 -12.19 17.04
C ALA A 40 6.62 -13.53 16.30
N ARG A 41 5.56 -14.05 15.67
CA ARG A 41 5.64 -15.25 14.79
C ARG A 41 6.28 -14.93 13.44
N ALA A 42 6.14 -13.67 12.98
CA ALA A 42 6.72 -13.20 11.72
C ALA A 42 8.02 -12.42 11.96
N GLY A 43 8.07 -11.62 13.03
CA GLY A 43 9.22 -10.83 13.41
C GLY A 43 8.80 -9.51 14.07
N VAL A 44 9.61 -9.05 15.02
CA VAL A 44 9.48 -7.73 15.64
C VAL A 44 10.80 -7.00 15.47
N ILE A 45 10.76 -5.80 14.91
CA ILE A 45 11.94 -4.98 14.64
C ILE A 45 11.87 -3.75 15.54
N GLU A 46 12.98 -3.43 16.21
CA GLU A 46 13.07 -2.21 17.01
C GLU A 46 13.27 -0.97 16.14
N THR A 47 12.64 0.13 16.56
CA THR A 47 12.72 1.43 15.90
C THR A 47 12.47 2.55 16.91
N THR A 48 12.36 3.78 16.43
CA THR A 48 11.97 4.95 17.22
C THR A 48 10.58 5.44 16.82
N PHE A 49 9.91 6.22 17.67
CA PHE A 49 8.65 6.88 17.31
C PHE A 49 8.81 7.74 16.06
N ARG A 50 9.96 8.40 15.92
CA ARG A 50 10.26 9.21 14.74
C ARG A 50 10.34 8.37 13.46
N GLU A 51 11.14 7.31 13.46
CA GLU A 51 11.34 6.46 12.29
C GLU A 51 10.04 5.77 11.88
N GLU A 52 9.31 5.19 12.84
CA GLU A 52 8.02 4.57 12.58
C GLU A 52 7.06 5.56 11.94
N THR A 53 6.87 6.74 12.55
CA THR A 53 5.91 7.71 12.06
C THR A 53 6.32 8.30 10.71
N GLU A 54 7.61 8.62 10.50
CA GLU A 54 8.08 9.17 9.22
C GLU A 54 7.97 8.14 8.08
N THR A 55 8.32 6.87 8.36
CA THR A 55 8.34 5.81 7.33
C THR A 55 6.96 5.23 7.03
N ASP A 56 6.09 5.07 8.03
CA ASP A 56 4.73 4.59 7.85
C ASP A 56 3.93 5.58 6.97
N LEU A 57 3.91 6.86 7.37
CA LEU A 57 3.25 7.93 6.61
C LEU A 57 3.79 8.03 5.18
N PHE A 58 5.11 7.85 5.00
CA PHE A 58 5.70 7.88 3.67
C PHE A 58 5.26 6.66 2.83
N GLY A 59 5.32 5.47 3.41
CA GLY A 59 4.96 4.22 2.77
C GLY A 59 3.52 4.24 2.26
N GLU A 60 2.57 4.64 3.10
CA GLU A 60 1.16 4.72 2.71
C GLU A 60 0.88 5.79 1.65
N GLN A 61 1.52 6.96 1.73
CA GLN A 61 1.32 8.04 0.76
C GLN A 61 1.96 7.72 -0.60
N ALA A 62 3.20 7.25 -0.60
CA ALA A 62 4.00 7.12 -1.82
C ALA A 62 3.79 5.79 -2.54
N VAL A 63 3.49 4.71 -1.82
CA VAL A 63 3.46 3.35 -2.40
C VAL A 63 2.17 2.62 -2.05
N LEU A 64 1.95 2.26 -0.77
CA LEU A 64 0.98 1.25 -0.36
C LEU A 64 -0.47 1.63 -0.66
N CYS A 65 -0.80 2.92 -0.50
CA CYS A 65 -2.15 3.43 -0.73
C CYS A 65 -2.14 4.43 -1.89
N GLY A 66 -1.53 5.61 -1.71
CA GLY A 66 -1.60 6.71 -2.67
C GLY A 66 -1.01 6.34 -4.03
N GLY A 67 0.25 5.90 -4.07
CA GLY A 67 0.94 5.50 -5.30
C GLY A 67 0.25 4.37 -6.05
N THR A 68 -0.04 3.25 -5.36
CA THR A 68 -0.66 2.07 -5.96
C THR A 68 -2.04 2.40 -6.55
N THR A 69 -2.92 3.03 -5.77
CA THR A 69 -4.28 3.35 -6.26
C THR A 69 -4.29 4.37 -7.39
N ALA A 70 -3.36 5.35 -7.37
CA ALA A 70 -3.23 6.31 -8.46
C ALA A 70 -2.70 5.67 -9.75
N LEU A 71 -1.70 4.78 -9.66
CA LEU A 71 -1.15 4.07 -10.81
C LEU A 71 -2.20 3.18 -11.48
N ILE A 72 -2.93 2.39 -10.67
CA ILE A 72 -4.01 1.52 -11.14
C ILE A 72 -5.09 2.34 -11.86
N ARG A 73 -5.56 3.44 -11.24
CA ARG A 73 -6.59 4.30 -11.85
C ARG A 73 -6.13 4.91 -13.15
N THR A 74 -4.91 5.42 -13.18
CA THR A 74 -4.32 6.04 -14.37
C THR A 74 -4.23 5.02 -15.51
N ALA A 75 -3.69 3.83 -15.24
CA ALA A 75 -3.57 2.77 -16.24
C ALA A 75 -4.94 2.31 -16.76
N PHE A 76 -5.93 2.15 -15.86
CA PHE A 76 -7.31 1.82 -16.24
C PHE A 76 -7.93 2.91 -17.14
N GLU A 77 -7.81 4.19 -16.76
CA GLU A 77 -8.31 5.31 -17.54
C GLU A 77 -7.65 5.39 -18.92
N THR A 78 -6.33 5.16 -19.00
CA THR A 78 -5.59 5.14 -20.27
C THR A 78 -6.14 4.08 -21.23
N LEU A 79 -6.35 2.85 -20.76
CA LEU A 79 -6.92 1.79 -21.61
C LEU A 79 -8.36 2.10 -22.03
N VAL A 80 -9.22 2.51 -21.08
CA VAL A 80 -10.62 2.80 -21.41
C VAL A 80 -10.74 3.98 -22.39
N ARG A 81 -9.93 5.04 -22.23
CA ARG A 81 -9.91 6.17 -23.18
C ARG A 81 -9.39 5.78 -24.56
N ALA A 82 -8.53 4.76 -24.65
CA ALA A 82 -8.07 4.20 -25.92
C ALA A 82 -9.09 3.26 -26.58
N GLY A 83 -10.28 3.06 -25.98
CA GLY A 83 -11.37 2.27 -26.55
C GLY A 83 -11.40 0.80 -26.13
N TYR A 84 -10.53 0.38 -25.21
CA TYR A 84 -10.56 -0.98 -24.67
C TYR A 84 -11.74 -1.19 -23.71
N ALA A 85 -12.25 -2.41 -23.67
CA ALA A 85 -13.35 -2.79 -22.77
C ALA A 85 -12.94 -2.55 -21.30
N PRO A 86 -13.80 -1.92 -20.47
CA PRO A 86 -13.51 -1.69 -19.05
C PRO A 86 -13.17 -2.96 -18.28
N GLU A 87 -13.79 -4.09 -18.62
CA GLU A 87 -13.52 -5.38 -18.01
C GLU A 87 -12.07 -5.82 -18.23
N LEU A 88 -11.56 -5.73 -19.46
CA LEU A 88 -10.16 -6.05 -19.78
C LEU A 88 -9.21 -5.08 -19.06
N ALA A 89 -9.50 -3.77 -19.11
CA ALA A 89 -8.69 -2.79 -18.39
C ALA A 89 -8.65 -3.04 -16.87
N TYR A 90 -9.73 -3.54 -16.27
CA TYR A 90 -9.75 -3.92 -14.86
C TYR A 90 -8.89 -5.16 -14.58
N PHE A 91 -8.95 -6.17 -15.46
CA PHE A 91 -8.12 -7.37 -15.30
C PHE A 91 -6.64 -7.03 -15.33
N GLU A 92 -6.21 -6.36 -16.40
CA GLU A 92 -4.81 -5.99 -16.64
C GLU A 92 -4.26 -5.02 -15.57
N CYS A 93 -5.02 -3.98 -15.23
CA CYS A 93 -4.48 -2.88 -14.41
C CYS A 93 -4.70 -3.05 -12.90
N LEU A 94 -5.57 -3.98 -12.46
CA LEU A 94 -5.85 -4.18 -11.04
C LEU A 94 -5.85 -5.65 -10.64
N HIS A 95 -6.59 -6.51 -11.35
CA HIS A 95 -6.75 -7.90 -10.92
C HIS A 95 -5.41 -8.64 -10.90
N GLU A 96 -4.63 -8.52 -11.96
CA GLU A 96 -3.35 -9.21 -12.10
C GLU A 96 -2.24 -8.66 -11.21
N LEU A 97 -2.36 -7.41 -10.75
CA LEU A 97 -1.41 -6.83 -9.81
C LEU A 97 -1.27 -7.67 -8.54
N LYS A 98 -2.34 -8.37 -8.11
CA LYS A 98 -2.26 -9.30 -6.98
C LYS A 98 -1.20 -10.37 -7.21
N PHE A 99 -1.16 -11.00 -8.39
CA PHE A 99 -0.23 -12.08 -8.68
C PHE A 99 1.22 -11.58 -8.72
N ILE A 100 1.45 -10.39 -9.29
CA ILE A 100 2.78 -9.76 -9.28
C ILE A 100 3.24 -9.48 -7.85
N VAL A 101 2.37 -8.92 -7.01
CA VAL A 101 2.70 -8.61 -5.61
C VAL A 101 2.92 -9.90 -4.80
N ASP A 102 2.12 -10.94 -5.01
CA ASP A 102 2.32 -12.25 -4.36
C ASP A 102 3.69 -12.84 -4.73
N MET A 103 4.08 -12.83 -6.01
CA MET A 103 5.40 -13.31 -6.46
C MET A 103 6.56 -12.48 -5.87
N ILE A 104 6.43 -11.16 -5.80
CA ILE A 104 7.44 -10.30 -5.16
C ILE A 104 7.55 -10.61 -3.67
N HIS A 105 6.41 -10.85 -3.00
CA HIS A 105 6.40 -11.18 -1.58
C HIS A 105 7.06 -12.54 -1.31
N GLU A 106 6.88 -13.52 -2.20
CA GLU A 106 7.43 -14.87 -2.05
C GLU A 106 8.90 -14.98 -2.45
N ALA A 107 9.32 -14.29 -3.52
CA ALA A 107 10.63 -14.51 -4.15
C ALA A 107 11.42 -13.22 -4.46
N GLY A 108 10.92 -12.05 -4.04
CA GLY A 108 11.51 -10.75 -4.36
C GLY A 108 11.32 -10.33 -5.82
N ILE A 109 11.82 -9.14 -6.17
CA ILE A 109 11.70 -8.60 -7.54
C ILE A 109 12.44 -9.47 -8.56
N ALA A 110 13.62 -10.00 -8.19
CA ALA A 110 14.37 -10.90 -9.06
C ALA A 110 13.61 -12.21 -9.31
N GLY A 111 13.09 -12.86 -8.26
CA GLY A 111 12.31 -14.09 -8.42
C GLY A 111 11.00 -13.88 -9.18
N MET A 112 10.31 -12.75 -8.97
CA MET A 112 9.17 -12.38 -9.82
C MET A 112 9.57 -12.30 -11.30
N ARG A 113 10.72 -11.69 -11.61
CA ARG A 113 11.24 -11.63 -12.98
C ARG A 113 11.60 -13.00 -13.53
N ASP A 114 12.00 -13.96 -12.73
CA ASP A 114 12.26 -15.32 -13.19
C ASP A 114 10.97 -16.06 -13.57
N LEU A 115 9.82 -15.66 -13.01
CA LEU A 115 8.52 -16.31 -13.19
C LEU A 115 7.65 -15.71 -14.32
N ILE A 116 7.94 -14.49 -14.78
CA ILE A 116 7.21 -13.86 -15.89
C ILE A 116 7.89 -14.13 -17.26
N SER A 117 7.18 -13.86 -18.36
CA SER A 117 7.73 -14.03 -19.71
C SER A 117 8.85 -13.02 -20.01
N ASP A 118 9.77 -13.37 -20.92
CA ASP A 118 10.86 -12.46 -21.32
C ASP A 118 10.35 -11.15 -21.93
N THR A 119 9.20 -11.18 -22.61
CA THR A 119 8.51 -9.98 -23.09
C THR A 119 8.09 -9.07 -21.94
N ALA A 120 7.56 -9.63 -20.86
CA ALA A 120 7.17 -8.86 -19.67
C ALA A 120 8.41 -8.31 -18.93
N LYS A 121 9.50 -9.09 -18.82
CA LYS A 121 10.77 -8.61 -18.24
C LYS A 121 11.33 -7.43 -19.02
N TRP A 122 11.33 -7.52 -20.34
CA TRP A 122 11.79 -6.43 -21.20
C TRP A 122 10.92 -5.17 -21.02
N GLY A 123 9.59 -5.34 -20.95
CA GLY A 123 8.65 -4.26 -20.64
C GLY A 123 8.92 -3.61 -19.29
N ASP A 124 9.04 -4.40 -18.21
CA ASP A 124 9.37 -3.92 -16.85
C ASP A 124 10.66 -3.09 -16.86
N LEU A 125 11.75 -3.66 -17.41
CA LEU A 125 13.07 -3.02 -17.39
C LEU A 125 13.18 -1.77 -18.27
N THR A 126 12.42 -1.67 -19.37
CA THR A 126 12.56 -0.57 -20.34
C THR A 126 11.45 0.48 -20.26
N VAL A 127 10.26 0.11 -19.80
CA VAL A 127 9.11 1.02 -19.66
C VAL A 127 8.93 1.45 -18.21
N GLY A 128 9.18 0.59 -17.24
CA GLY A 128 9.05 0.91 -15.80
C GLY A 128 9.76 2.21 -15.40
N PRO A 129 11.06 2.39 -15.70
CA PRO A 129 11.80 3.63 -15.40
C PRO A 129 11.30 4.88 -16.14
N LYS A 130 10.51 4.72 -17.21
CA LYS A 130 9.88 5.83 -17.93
C LYS A 130 8.56 6.26 -17.28
N ILE A 131 7.87 5.33 -16.61
CA ILE A 131 6.66 5.63 -15.83
C ILE A 131 7.04 6.18 -14.45
N VAL A 132 7.97 5.52 -13.76
CA VAL A 132 8.52 5.95 -12.47
C VAL A 132 9.88 6.59 -12.71
N ASP A 133 9.84 7.82 -13.23
CA ASP A 133 11.01 8.56 -13.65
C ASP A 133 11.61 9.45 -12.53
N LYS A 134 12.57 10.31 -12.90
CA LYS A 134 13.17 11.29 -11.96
C LYS A 134 12.16 12.28 -11.39
N HIS A 135 11.07 12.57 -12.11
CA HIS A 135 10.01 13.45 -11.62
C HIS A 135 9.25 12.78 -10.47
N VAL A 136 8.88 11.50 -10.63
CA VAL A 136 8.24 10.73 -9.56
C VAL A 136 9.15 10.64 -8.33
N HIS A 137 10.44 10.38 -8.51
CA HIS A 137 11.41 10.39 -7.41
C HIS A 137 11.43 11.74 -6.66
N LYS A 138 11.43 12.87 -7.39
CA LYS A 138 11.37 14.21 -6.78
C LYS A 138 10.07 14.42 -5.98
N LYS A 139 8.94 13.90 -6.46
CA LYS A 139 7.64 13.98 -5.75
C LYS A 139 7.65 13.16 -4.47
N MET A 140 8.23 11.95 -4.48
CA MET A 140 8.41 11.12 -3.29
C MET A 140 9.30 11.84 -2.25
N ALA A 141 10.45 12.37 -2.66
CA ALA A 141 11.33 13.12 -1.76
C ALA A 141 10.63 14.35 -1.16
N MET A 142 9.80 15.05 -1.95
CA MET A 142 9.00 16.16 -1.46
C MET A 142 7.95 15.71 -0.45
N ALA A 143 7.24 14.60 -0.69
CA ALA A 143 6.26 14.05 0.25
C ALA A 143 6.93 13.71 1.59
N LEU A 144 8.09 13.04 1.56
CA LEU A 144 8.88 12.77 2.75
C LEU A 144 9.27 14.08 3.47
N GLY A 145 9.71 15.11 2.74
CA GLY A 145 9.99 16.42 3.32
C GLY A 145 8.78 17.07 4.02
N GLN A 146 7.57 16.91 3.47
CA GLN A 146 6.34 17.42 4.08
C GLN A 146 5.94 16.64 5.35
N ILE A 147 6.23 15.34 5.40
CA ILE A 147 6.06 14.51 6.59
C ILE A 147 7.03 14.99 7.68
N ARG A 148 8.34 15.06 7.37
CA ARG A 148 9.40 15.43 8.34
C ARG A 148 9.26 16.84 8.90
N THR A 149 8.69 17.76 8.13
CA THR A 149 8.41 19.15 8.57
C THR A 149 7.08 19.29 9.34
N GLY A 150 6.34 18.19 9.52
CA GLY A 150 5.01 18.15 10.14
C GLY A 150 3.92 18.86 9.34
N LYS A 151 4.20 19.25 8.09
CA LYS A 151 3.23 19.94 7.22
C LYS A 151 2.02 19.04 6.97
N PHE A 152 2.26 17.77 6.64
CA PHE A 152 1.19 16.79 6.42
C PHE A 152 0.31 16.64 7.67
N ALA A 153 0.92 16.43 8.84
CA ALA A 153 0.18 16.28 10.10
C ALA A 153 -0.69 17.50 10.41
N ARG A 154 -0.16 18.73 10.23
CA ARG A 154 -0.94 19.97 10.44
C ARG A 154 -2.12 20.08 9.47
N GLU A 155 -1.94 19.74 8.20
CA GLU A 155 -3.02 19.75 7.21
C GLU A 155 -4.10 18.72 7.55
N PHE A 156 -3.70 17.48 7.86
CA PHE A 156 -4.63 16.40 8.19
C PHE A 156 -5.43 16.70 9.46
N ILE A 157 -4.77 17.11 10.54
CA ILE A 157 -5.43 17.47 11.81
C ILE A 157 -6.41 18.63 11.58
N ARG A 158 -6.02 19.64 10.81
CA ARG A 158 -6.90 20.77 10.48
C ARG A 158 -8.14 20.30 9.72
N GLU A 159 -7.97 19.49 8.68
CA GLU A 159 -9.07 18.95 7.88
C GLU A 159 -10.04 18.13 8.74
N MET A 160 -9.53 17.28 9.64
CA MET A 160 -10.38 16.47 10.53
C MET A 160 -11.14 17.35 11.54
N ARG A 161 -10.49 18.37 12.12
CA ARG A 161 -11.13 19.27 13.10
C ARG A 161 -12.17 20.19 12.48
N THR A 162 -12.10 20.50 11.18
CA THR A 162 -13.08 21.34 10.46
C THR A 162 -14.22 20.53 9.81
N GLY A 163 -14.41 19.28 10.24
CA GLY A 163 -15.53 18.42 9.82
C GLY A 163 -15.25 17.54 8.60
N ALA A 164 -13.99 17.45 8.16
CA ALA A 164 -13.52 16.52 7.13
C ALA A 164 -14.25 16.64 5.79
N LYS A 165 -14.63 17.88 5.39
CA LYS A 165 -15.43 18.12 4.19
C LYS A 165 -14.69 17.72 2.91
N ARG A 166 -13.44 18.16 2.74
CA ARG A 166 -12.60 17.83 1.58
C ARG A 166 -12.28 16.34 1.58
N TYR A 167 -11.96 15.77 2.75
CA TYR A 167 -11.71 14.34 2.88
C TYR A 167 -12.90 13.50 2.42
N ARG A 168 -14.12 13.81 2.89
CA ARG A 168 -15.34 13.12 2.46
C ARG A 168 -15.62 13.29 0.97
N ALA A 169 -15.38 14.49 0.42
CA ALA A 169 -15.54 14.73 -1.02
C ALA A 169 -14.60 13.85 -1.86
N LEU A 170 -13.31 13.78 -1.49
CA LEU A 170 -12.32 12.93 -2.15
C LEU A 170 -12.71 11.44 -2.08
N LEU A 171 -13.21 10.97 -0.93
CA LEU A 171 -13.70 9.60 -0.79
C LEU A 171 -14.91 9.31 -1.70
N GLN A 172 -15.85 10.26 -1.80
CA GLN A 172 -17.02 10.10 -2.67
C GLN A 172 -16.65 10.10 -4.15
N GLU A 173 -15.70 10.94 -4.55
CA GLU A 173 -15.14 10.95 -5.89
C GLU A 173 -14.51 9.59 -6.23
N GLY A 174 -13.66 9.06 -5.34
CA GLY A 174 -13.04 7.74 -5.52
C GLY A 174 -14.07 6.62 -5.68
N ARG A 175 -15.16 6.64 -4.90
CA ARG A 175 -16.25 5.65 -4.99
C ARG A 175 -17.02 5.69 -6.31
N ARG A 176 -17.07 6.86 -6.97
CA ARG A 176 -17.77 7.06 -8.24
C ARG A 176 -16.93 6.67 -9.46
N HIS A 177 -15.64 6.41 -9.27
CA HIS A 177 -14.73 6.06 -10.36
C HIS A 177 -15.23 4.81 -11.12
N PRO A 178 -15.21 4.78 -12.48
CA PRO A 178 -15.75 3.67 -13.26
C PRO A 178 -15.14 2.30 -12.93
N LEU A 179 -13.85 2.27 -12.59
CA LEU A 179 -13.13 1.08 -12.12
C LEU A 179 -13.88 0.38 -10.97
N GLU A 180 -14.47 1.13 -10.05
CA GLU A 180 -15.20 0.55 -8.91
C GLU A 180 -16.48 -0.15 -9.33
N LYS A 181 -17.21 0.39 -10.32
CA LYS A 181 -18.41 -0.25 -10.87
C LYS A 181 -18.04 -1.56 -11.57
N THR A 182 -17.04 -1.52 -12.45
CA THR A 182 -16.55 -2.70 -13.17
C THR A 182 -16.03 -3.76 -12.21
N GLY A 183 -15.20 -3.36 -11.26
CA GLY A 183 -14.61 -4.26 -10.28
C GLY A 183 -15.64 -4.92 -9.37
N ARG A 184 -16.68 -4.21 -8.91
CA ARG A 184 -17.77 -4.83 -8.13
C ARG A 184 -18.46 -5.95 -8.92
N ARG A 185 -18.78 -5.70 -10.19
CA ARG A 185 -19.40 -6.69 -11.07
C ARG A 185 -18.48 -7.91 -11.25
N LEU A 186 -17.23 -7.70 -11.65
CA LEU A 186 -16.31 -8.80 -11.93
C LEU A 186 -16.00 -9.63 -10.69
N ARG A 187 -15.75 -8.98 -9.54
CA ARG A 187 -15.48 -9.67 -8.28
C ARG A 187 -16.67 -10.50 -7.77
N ALA A 188 -17.90 -10.15 -8.15
CA ALA A 188 -19.10 -10.92 -7.80
C ALA A 188 -19.25 -12.20 -8.65
N LEU A 189 -18.65 -12.24 -9.84
CA LEU A 189 -18.64 -13.41 -10.72
C LEU A 189 -17.54 -14.43 -10.33
N MET A 190 -16.56 -14.01 -9.54
CA MET A 190 -15.46 -14.86 -9.09
C MET A 190 -15.91 -15.69 -7.87
N ASP A 191 -16.25 -16.96 -8.11
CA ASP A 191 -16.94 -17.86 -7.17
C ASP A 191 -16.11 -18.26 -5.93
N TRP A 192 -14.79 -18.05 -5.96
CA TRP A 192 -13.89 -18.38 -4.84
C TRP A 192 -14.02 -17.45 -3.61
N ARG A 193 -14.91 -16.46 -3.63
CA ARG A 193 -15.22 -15.59 -2.49
C ARG A 193 -16.22 -16.17 -1.48
N LYS A 194 -16.86 -17.31 -1.76
CA LYS A 194 -17.84 -17.93 -0.87
C LYS A 194 -17.23 -18.75 0.29
N LYS A 195 -15.96 -18.54 0.64
CA LYS A 195 -15.30 -19.23 1.76
C LYS A 195 -14.81 -18.26 2.83
#